data_AF-A0A942RMS0-F1
#
_entry.id   AF-A0A942RMS0-F1
#
_cell.length_a   1.000
_cell.length_b   1.000
_cell.length_c   1.000
_cell.angle_alpha   90.00
_cell.angle_beta   90.00
_cell.angle_gamma   90.00
#
_symmetry.space_group_name_H-M   'P 1'
#
loop_
_entity.id
_entity.type
_entity.pdbx_description
1 polymer ?
#
loop_
_entity_poly.entity_id
_entity_poly.type
_entity_poly.pdbx_seq_one_letter_code
_entity_poly.pdbx_strand_id
1 'polypeptide(L)'
;MKQTYFKSVRPLTTLALIFALSILTTQLSFAQSIPPIHWQKTFGGTNNDEAYSVIQTAENGYAVAGLTFSNDGDVSGNHGGADFWVMKLDSS
;
A
#
# COMPACT_ATOMS: atom_id res chain seq x y z
N MET A 1 11.51 -37.69 -64.09
CA MET A 1 10.79 -36.43 -63.86
C MET A 1 9.93 -36.60 -62.62
N LYS A 2 10.32 -36.05 -61.46
CA LYS A 2 9.48 -36.01 -60.24
C LYS A 2 9.44 -34.56 -59.77
N GLN A 3 8.25 -33.95 -59.82
CA GLN A 3 7.98 -32.63 -59.26
C GLN A 3 7.79 -32.77 -57.75
N THR A 4 8.56 -32.03 -56.96
CA THR A 4 8.37 -31.92 -55.51
C THR A 4 7.78 -30.54 -55.21
N TYR A 5 6.51 -30.54 -54.81
CA TYR A 5 5.70 -29.36 -54.53
C TYR A 5 5.94 -28.91 -53.09
N PHE A 6 6.80 -27.90 -52.87
CA PHE A 6 6.97 -27.27 -51.56
C PHE A 6 5.69 -26.48 -51.21
N LYS A 7 4.96 -26.92 -50.17
CA LYS A 7 3.81 -26.17 -49.64
C LYS A 7 4.31 -24.91 -48.93
N SER A 8 4.20 -23.78 -49.61
CA SER A 8 4.36 -22.42 -49.07
C SER A 8 3.30 -22.17 -47.99
N VAL A 9 3.67 -22.31 -46.73
CA VAL A 9 2.87 -21.80 -45.61
C VAL A 9 2.89 -20.27 -45.71
N ARG A 10 1.74 -19.66 -45.99
CA ARG A 10 1.66 -18.23 -46.34
C ARG A 10 2.00 -17.37 -45.11
N PRO A 11 2.88 -16.36 -45.21
CA PRO A 11 3.40 -15.58 -44.08
C PRO A 11 2.32 -14.85 -43.26
N LEU A 12 1.12 -14.70 -43.83
CA LEU A 12 -0.05 -14.09 -43.19
C LEU A 12 -0.51 -14.83 -41.91
N THR A 13 -0.37 -16.17 -41.86
CA THR A 13 -0.82 -16.94 -40.68
C THR A 13 0.10 -16.75 -39.48
N THR A 14 1.41 -16.61 -39.73
CA THR A 14 2.41 -16.41 -38.68
C THR A 14 2.26 -15.04 -38.04
N LEU A 15 1.99 -14.00 -38.84
CA LEU A 15 1.79 -12.63 -38.34
C LEU A 15 0.52 -12.51 -37.49
N ALA A 16 -0.58 -13.15 -37.92
CA ALA A 16 -1.82 -13.21 -37.16
C ALA A 16 -1.64 -13.92 -35.80
N LEU A 17 -0.81 -14.98 -35.75
CA LEU A 17 -0.51 -15.71 -34.53
C LEU A 17 0.28 -14.87 -33.52
N ILE A 18 1.30 -14.14 -34.00
CA ILE A 18 2.10 -13.25 -33.15
C ILE A 18 1.24 -12.13 -32.57
N PHE A 19 0.35 -11.55 -33.39
CA PHE A 19 -0.57 -10.52 -32.93
C PHE A 19 -1.56 -11.06 -31.89
N ALA A 20 -2.17 -12.23 -32.15
CA ALA A 20 -3.07 -12.88 -31.20
C ALA A 20 -2.36 -13.25 -29.87
N LEU A 21 -1.11 -13.72 -29.94
CA LEU A 21 -0.32 -14.06 -28.76
C LEU A 21 0.08 -12.81 -27.95
N SER A 22 0.39 -11.70 -28.61
CA SER A 22 0.70 -10.43 -27.95
C SER A 22 -0.49 -9.83 -27.21
N ILE A 23 -1.71 -10.00 -27.74
CA ILE A 23 -2.93 -9.56 -27.07
C ILE A 23 -3.17 -10.44 -25.83
N LEU A 24 -2.94 -11.75 -25.91
CA LEU A 24 -3.14 -12.67 -24.79
C LEU A 24 -2.16 -12.44 -23.63
N THR A 25 -0.91 -12.02 -23.89
CA THR A 25 0.09 -11.77 -22.85
C THR A 25 -0.10 -10.43 -22.12
N THR A 26 -0.77 -9.46 -22.74
CA THR A 26 -1.03 -8.13 -22.12
C THR A 26 -2.19 -8.12 -21.13
N GLN A 27 -3.05 -9.15 -21.14
CA GLN A 27 -4.23 -9.22 -20.26
C GLN A 27 -3.92 -9.71 -18.82
N LEU A 28 -2.66 -10.05 -18.52
CA LEU A 28 -2.23 -10.39 -17.16
C LEU A 28 -1.87 -9.14 -16.36
N SER A 29 -2.79 -8.17 -16.31
CA SER A 29 -2.65 -7.01 -15.43
C SER A 29 -3.21 -7.37 -14.06
N PHE A 30 -2.29 -7.63 -13.14
CA PHE A 30 -2.38 -7.93 -11.71
C PHE A 30 -3.73 -7.63 -11.02
N ALA A 31 -4.26 -8.63 -10.30
CA ALA A 31 -5.12 -8.36 -9.16
C ALA A 31 -4.41 -7.35 -8.27
N GLN A 32 -4.95 -6.14 -8.12
CA GLN A 32 -4.42 -5.16 -7.18
C GLN A 32 -4.66 -5.72 -5.78
N SER A 33 -3.68 -6.41 -5.23
CA SER A 33 -3.68 -6.77 -3.82
C SER A 33 -3.67 -5.49 -3.00
N ILE A 34 -4.42 -5.46 -1.90
CA ILE A 34 -4.38 -4.37 -0.93
C ILE A 34 -2.91 -4.11 -0.57
N PRO A 35 -2.43 -2.84 -0.61
CA PRO A 35 -1.07 -2.53 -0.24
C PRO A 35 -0.71 -3.16 1.12
N PRO A 36 0.45 -3.82 1.25
CA PRO A 36 0.84 -4.41 2.52
C PRO A 36 1.04 -3.31 3.56
N ILE A 37 0.61 -3.57 4.79
CA ILE A 37 0.92 -2.69 5.92
C ILE A 37 2.44 -2.76 6.16
N HIS A 38 3.12 -1.62 6.02
CA HIS A 38 4.57 -1.54 6.24
C HIS A 38 4.92 -1.57 7.74
N TRP A 39 4.15 -0.86 8.57
CA TRP A 39 4.30 -0.89 10.03
C TRP A 39 2.96 -0.58 10.71
N GLN A 40 2.82 -1.06 11.95
CA GLN A 40 1.74 -0.67 12.85
C GLN A 40 2.24 -0.67 14.30
N LYS A 41 1.82 0.31 15.09
CA LYS A 41 2.10 0.43 16.52
C LYS A 41 0.92 1.12 17.19
N THR A 42 0.57 0.65 18.38
CA THR A 42 -0.43 1.28 19.26
C THR A 42 0.29 2.21 20.24
N PHE A 43 -0.35 3.34 20.56
CA PHE A 43 0.14 4.31 21.53
C PHE A 43 -0.97 4.60 22.55
N GLY A 44 -0.60 4.68 23.82
CA GLY A 44 -1.55 4.99 24.90
C GLY A 44 -1.13 4.39 26.24
N GLY A 45 -2.09 4.28 27.15
CA GLY A 45 -1.95 3.69 28.47
C GLY A 45 -3.09 2.74 28.83
N THR A 46 -3.40 2.64 30.12
CA THR A 46 -4.41 1.70 30.62
C THR A 46 -5.85 2.14 30.40
N ASN A 47 -6.08 3.44 30.18
CA ASN A 47 -7.41 4.02 29.94
C ASN A 47 -7.64 4.26 28.44
N ASN A 48 -8.74 4.96 28.12
CA ASN A 48 -9.10 5.28 26.74
C ASN A 48 -8.18 6.36 26.17
N ASP A 49 -7.69 6.16 24.95
CA ASP A 49 -6.83 7.09 24.23
C ASP A 49 -7.29 7.15 22.77
N GLU A 50 -7.57 8.35 22.27
CA GLU A 50 -8.22 8.54 20.98
C GLU A 50 -7.43 9.50 20.10
N ALA A 51 -7.11 9.07 18.86
CA ALA A 51 -6.52 9.92 17.83
C ALA A 51 -7.60 10.49 16.92
N TYR A 52 -7.62 11.82 16.73
CA TYR A 52 -8.62 12.49 15.90
C TYR A 52 -8.06 13.10 14.62
N SER A 53 -6.77 13.46 14.62
CA SER A 53 -6.16 14.09 13.46
C SER A 53 -4.70 13.66 13.31
N VAL A 54 -4.26 13.57 12.06
CA VAL A 54 -2.88 13.30 11.68
C VAL A 54 -2.49 14.21 10.53
N ILE A 55 -1.30 14.80 10.62
CA ILE A 55 -0.66 15.54 9.52
C ILE A 55 0.74 15.02 9.29
N GLN A 56 1.21 15.04 8.05
CA GLN A 56 2.62 14.82 7.75
C GLN A 56 3.42 16.07 8.12
N THR A 57 4.58 15.90 8.75
CA THR A 57 5.50 17.00 9.08
C THR A 57 6.47 17.26 7.94
N ALA A 58 7.11 18.45 7.93
CA ALA A 58 8.12 18.80 6.92
C ALA A 58 9.38 17.89 6.97
N GLU A 59 9.56 17.18 8.08
CA GLU A 59 10.68 16.27 8.33
C GLU A 59 10.34 14.81 7.93
N ASN A 60 9.29 14.60 7.12
CA ASN A 60 8.77 13.30 6.70
C ASN A 60 8.24 12.39 7.83
N GLY A 61 8.04 12.93 9.03
CA GLY A 61 7.31 12.28 10.11
C GLY A 61 5.81 12.60 10.09
N TYR A 62 5.13 12.31 11.19
CA TYR A 62 3.71 12.64 11.40
C TYR A 62 3.50 13.34 12.74
N ALA A 63 2.57 14.28 12.80
CA ALA A 63 2.03 14.78 14.06
C ALA A 63 0.61 14.25 14.22
N VAL A 64 0.32 13.66 15.38
CA VAL A 64 -0.97 13.08 15.73
C VAL A 64 -1.54 13.87 16.91
N ALA A 65 -2.80 14.28 16.81
CA ALA A 65 -3.50 15.00 17.86
C ALA A 65 -4.76 14.24 18.28
N GLY A 66 -5.02 14.23 19.59
CA GLY A 66 -6.06 13.41 20.19
C GLY A 66 -6.36 13.79 21.64
N LEU A 67 -7.09 12.90 22.30
CA LEU A 67 -7.35 12.96 23.75
C LEU A 67 -6.75 11.73 24.42
N THR A 68 -6.29 11.92 25.65
CA THR A 68 -5.87 10.84 26.53
C THR A 68 -6.59 10.90 27.87
N PHE A 69 -7.06 9.75 28.34
CA PHE A 69 -7.54 9.54 29.71
C PHE A 69 -6.51 8.76 30.55
N SER A 70 -5.36 8.43 29.95
CA SER A 70 -4.29 7.65 30.55
C SER A 70 -3.26 8.55 31.22
N ASN A 71 -2.54 8.02 32.20
CA ASN A 71 -1.38 8.69 32.82
C ASN A 71 -0.20 7.72 33.01
N ASP A 72 -0.15 6.71 32.14
CA ASP A 72 0.81 5.62 32.12
C ASP A 72 1.04 5.12 30.68
N GLY A 73 1.91 4.13 30.52
CA GLY A 73 2.29 3.61 29.20
C GLY A 73 3.13 4.62 28.42
N ASP A 74 2.65 5.01 27.24
CA ASP A 74 3.26 6.06 26.42
C ASP A 74 2.82 7.47 26.83
N VAL A 75 1.81 7.58 27.71
CA VAL A 75 1.27 8.85 28.19
C VAL A 75 1.85 9.18 29.56
N SER A 76 2.17 10.45 29.77
CA SER A 76 2.55 10.98 31.08
C SER A 76 2.03 12.40 31.26
N GLY A 77 1.67 12.76 32.48
CA GLY A 77 1.26 14.12 32.82
C GLY A 77 -0.19 14.42 32.44
N ASN A 78 -1.09 13.44 32.45
CA ASN A 78 -2.52 13.71 32.47
C ASN A 78 -2.94 14.23 33.86
N HIS A 79 -3.72 15.31 33.89
CA HIS A 79 -4.12 16.03 35.09
C HIS A 79 -5.57 15.74 35.52
N GLY A 80 -6.13 14.61 35.06
CA GLY A 80 -7.48 14.15 35.36
C GLY A 80 -8.46 14.35 34.20
N GLY A 81 -9.45 13.46 34.09
CA GLY A 81 -10.39 13.49 32.97
C GLY A 81 -9.69 13.21 31.64
N ALA A 82 -9.98 14.03 30.63
CA ALA A 82 -9.37 13.97 29.30
C ALA A 82 -8.44 15.15 29.09
N ASP A 83 -7.17 14.90 28.79
CA ASP A 83 -6.21 15.92 28.37
C ASP A 83 -5.92 15.82 26.87
N PHE A 84 -5.56 16.95 26.27
CA PHE A 84 -5.05 16.95 24.90
C PHE A 84 -3.69 16.27 24.85
N TRP A 85 -3.55 15.34 23.90
CA TRP A 85 -2.29 14.67 23.65
C TRP A 85 -1.85 14.90 22.21
N VAL A 86 -0.62 15.40 22.07
CA VAL A 86 0.02 15.61 20.77
C VAL A 86 1.31 14.82 20.75
N MET A 87 1.43 13.97 19.74
CA MET A 87 2.62 13.14 19.51
C MET A 87 3.24 13.45 18.16
N LYS A 88 4.57 13.36 18.09
CA LYS A 88 5.31 13.34 16.83
C LYS A 88 5.84 11.91 16.61
N LEU A 89 5.58 11.37 15.43
CA LEU A 89 6.10 10.10 14.95
C LEU A 89 7.18 10.39 13.91
N ASP A 90 8.38 9.88 14.14
CA ASP A 90 9.48 10.02 13.19
C ASP A 90 9.40 8.95 12.09
N SER A 91 10.16 9.13 11.01
CA SER A 91 10.13 8.26 9.83
C SER A 91 10.97 6.98 9.96
N SER A 92 11.62 6.74 11.10
CA SER A 92 12.65 5.71 11.29
C SER A 92 12.46 4.91 12.57
#